data_AF-B1CAB0-F1
#
_entry.id   AF-B1CAB0-F1
#
_cell.length_a   1.000
_cell.length_b   1.000
_cell.length_c   1.000
_cell.angle_alpha   90.00
_cell.angle_beta   90.00
_cell.angle_gamma   90.00
#
_symmetry.space_group_name_H-M   'P 1'
#
loop_
_entity.id
_entity.type
_entity.pdbx_description
1 polymer ?
#
loop_
_entity_poly.entity_id
_entity_poly.type
_entity_poly.pdbx_seq_one_letter_code
_entity_poly.pdbx_strand_id
1 'polypeptide(L)'
;MFDVSISTMKRDLDTMNNKGLLKRVPGGVTTTKGELATPTSIASYANVNAEKKLKISGAINEVIEDGDSLFLEVGSTCHYAYQHLNRKNLTIFTPSLQILTTKNDNVDHLYCMEGEAVLPYLIIRGFPLLENLKRINPNKIVFSCYGLNEDYDLVGRVDYDNAVLRTLLDMRGEKILLLDSSKICVNNTFFVPDITKIDVLITDDGIDEEHLNKIREKGVKVIIGK
;
A
#
# COMPACT_ATOMS: atom_id res chain seq x y z
N MET A 1 -10.11 38.98 21.25
CA MET A 1 -11.44 38.32 21.18
C MET A 1 -11.93 38.53 19.76
N PHE A 2 -12.10 37.46 18.97
CA PHE A 2 -12.49 37.59 17.56
C PHE A 2 -13.96 37.96 17.46
N ASP A 3 -14.28 39.03 16.73
CA ASP A 3 -15.61 39.64 16.59
C ASP A 3 -16.42 38.96 15.47
N VAL A 4 -16.62 37.64 15.61
CA VAL A 4 -17.23 36.80 14.57
C VAL A 4 -18.64 36.40 14.99
N SER A 5 -19.62 36.65 14.11
CA SER A 5 -21.01 36.31 14.38
C SER A 5 -21.22 34.79 14.49
N ILE A 6 -22.17 34.38 15.34
CA ILE A 6 -22.52 32.96 15.55
C ILE A 6 -22.96 32.29 14.23
N SER A 7 -23.58 33.04 13.32
CA SER A 7 -23.96 32.55 12.00
C SER A 7 -22.74 32.29 11.10
N THR A 8 -21.71 33.14 11.16
CA THR A 8 -20.45 32.93 10.46
C THR A 8 -19.74 31.68 10.99
N MET A 9 -19.62 31.53 12.31
CA MET A 9 -19.01 30.33 12.91
C MET A 9 -19.75 29.05 12.52
N LYS A 10 -21.09 29.06 12.50
CA LYS A 10 -21.86 27.90 12.05
C LYS A 10 -21.59 27.55 10.59
N ARG A 11 -21.60 28.55 9.70
CA ARG A 11 -21.34 28.35 8.26
C ARG A 11 -19.92 27.87 7.98
N ASP A 12 -18.93 28.34 8.74
CA ASP A 12 -17.55 27.85 8.63
C ASP A 12 -17.44 26.40 9.10
N LEU A 13 -18.07 26.05 10.23
CA LEU A 13 -18.13 24.67 10.70
C LEU A 13 -18.86 23.74 9.71
N ASP A 14 -19.92 24.22 9.05
CA ASP A 14 -20.61 23.47 8.00
C ASP A 14 -19.74 23.28 6.77
N THR A 15 -18.96 24.29 6.40
CA THR A 15 -17.99 24.22 5.31
C THR A 15 -16.87 23.21 5.62
N MET A 16 -16.36 23.21 6.85
CA MET A 16 -15.33 22.26 7.30
C MET A 16 -15.86 20.83 7.40
N ASN A 17 -17.12 20.65 7.82
CA ASN A 17 -17.79 19.34 7.81
C ASN A 17 -17.97 18.80 6.39
N ASN A 18 -18.41 19.66 5.45
CA ASN A 18 -18.57 19.27 4.03
C ASN A 18 -17.22 18.97 3.36
N LYS A 19 -16.12 19.56 3.84
CA LYS A 19 -14.75 19.28 3.39
C LYS A 19 -14.12 18.06 4.10
N GLY A 20 -14.83 17.40 5.01
CA GLY A 20 -14.32 16.24 5.75
C GLY A 20 -13.17 16.56 6.71
N LEU A 21 -13.04 17.81 7.17
CA LEU A 21 -12.01 18.24 8.12
C LEU A 21 -12.42 18.02 9.58
N LEU A 22 -13.73 17.93 9.83
CA LEU A 22 -14.34 17.64 11.12
C LEU A 22 -15.69 16.94 10.90
N LYS A 23 -16.28 16.37 11.95
CA LYS A 23 -17.64 15.80 11.91
C LYS A 23 -18.53 16.53 12.92
N ARG A 24 -19.71 16.98 12.49
CA ARG A 24 -20.72 17.52 13.41
C ARG A 24 -21.39 16.40 14.20
N VAL A 25 -21.58 16.66 15.49
CA VAL A 25 -22.36 15.81 16.41
C VAL A 25 -23.38 16.69 17.16
N PRO A 26 -24.48 16.14 17.69
CA PRO A 26 -25.40 16.91 18.51
C PRO A 26 -24.65 17.60 19.66
N GLY A 27 -24.68 18.93 19.68
CA GLY A 27 -24.02 19.73 20.72
C GLY A 27 -22.56 20.13 20.49
N GLY A 28 -21.92 19.77 19.37
CA GLY A 28 -20.53 20.15 19.12
C GLY A 28 -19.93 19.68 17.80
N VAL A 29 -18.60 19.65 17.75
CA VAL A 29 -17.81 19.10 16.64
C VAL A 29 -16.81 18.09 17.19
N THR A 30 -16.61 16.99 16.47
CA THR A 30 -15.56 16.02 16.77
C THR A 30 -14.53 16.00 15.65
N THR A 31 -13.30 15.62 15.99
CA THR A 31 -12.23 15.44 15.00
C THR A 31 -12.56 14.23 14.12
N THR A 32 -12.17 14.26 12.86
CA THR A 32 -12.18 13.07 11.99
C THR A 32 -11.12 12.03 12.37
N LYS A 33 -10.33 12.31 13.42
CA LYS A 33 -9.28 11.44 13.95
C LYS A 33 -9.73 10.58 15.13
N GLY A 34 -11.00 10.64 15.54
CA GLY A 34 -11.61 9.68 16.45
C GLY A 34 -12.47 8.70 15.66
N GLU A 35 -12.02 7.45 15.58
CA GLU A 35 -12.30 6.48 14.50
C GLU A 35 -11.59 6.87 13.21
N LEU A 36 -10.59 6.08 12.83
CA LEU A 36 -10.02 6.06 11.49
C LEU A 36 -11.15 6.33 10.51
N ALA A 37 -11.12 7.48 9.82
CA ALA A 37 -11.83 7.62 8.57
C ALA A 37 -11.20 6.60 7.62
N THR A 38 -11.58 5.33 7.76
CA THR A 38 -11.10 4.22 6.94
C THR A 38 -11.43 4.65 5.53
N PRO A 39 -10.43 4.98 4.71
CA PRO A 39 -10.70 5.52 3.40
C PRO A 39 -11.57 4.51 2.65
N THR A 40 -12.77 4.94 2.29
CA THR A 40 -13.85 4.08 1.79
C THR A 40 -13.65 3.69 0.33
N SER A 41 -12.62 4.25 -0.30
CA SER A 41 -12.25 3.97 -1.67
C SER A 41 -10.74 4.09 -1.87
N ILE A 42 -10.26 3.48 -2.96
CA ILE A 42 -8.87 3.61 -3.37
C ILE A 42 -8.49 5.04 -3.78
N ALA A 43 -9.44 5.83 -4.27
CA ALA A 43 -9.23 7.23 -4.65
C ALA A 43 -8.80 8.08 -3.43
N SER A 44 -9.33 7.77 -2.26
CA SER A 44 -8.95 8.43 -1.00
C SER A 44 -7.51 8.12 -0.58
N TYR A 45 -6.93 7.02 -1.04
CA TYR A 45 -5.53 6.68 -0.80
C TYR A 45 -4.59 7.19 -1.89
N ALA A 46 -5.06 7.39 -3.13
CA ALA A 46 -4.21 7.66 -4.29
C ALA A 46 -3.25 8.84 -4.08
N ASN A 47 -3.74 9.95 -3.51
CA ASN A 47 -2.97 11.18 -3.33
C ASN A 47 -2.33 11.32 -1.94
N VAL A 48 -2.65 10.44 -0.98
CA VAL A 48 -2.01 10.47 0.34
C VAL A 48 -0.54 10.09 0.17
N ASN A 49 0.37 10.94 0.64
CA ASN A 49 1.82 10.74 0.54
C ASN A 49 2.29 10.44 -0.90
N ALA A 50 1.70 11.08 -1.90
CA ALA A 50 2.03 10.85 -3.31
C ALA A 50 3.53 11.05 -3.61
N GLU A 51 4.17 12.05 -3.00
CA GLU A 51 5.61 12.29 -3.14
C GLU A 51 6.43 11.10 -2.64
N LYS A 52 6.08 10.54 -1.48
CA LYS A 52 6.77 9.35 -0.93
C LYS A 52 6.59 8.14 -1.84
N LYS A 53 5.39 7.93 -2.37
CA LYS A 53 5.13 6.86 -3.35
C LYS A 53 5.92 7.02 -4.62
N LEU A 54 6.09 8.26 -5.11
CA LEU A 54 6.89 8.54 -6.29
C LEU A 54 8.36 8.17 -6.05
N LYS A 55 8.93 8.56 -4.91
CA LYS A 55 10.30 8.18 -4.50
C LYS A 55 10.47 6.66 -4.47
N ILE A 56 9.57 5.95 -3.79
CA ILE A 56 9.56 4.48 -3.71
C ILE A 56 9.46 3.84 -5.11
N SER A 57 8.62 4.41 -5.97
CA SER A 57 8.37 3.87 -7.31
C SER A 57 9.54 4.05 -8.25
N GLY A 58 10.35 5.10 -8.09
CA GLY A 58 11.59 5.25 -8.84
C GLY A 58 12.60 4.14 -8.50
N ALA A 59 12.77 3.87 -7.21
CA ALA A 59 13.73 2.91 -6.68
C ALA A 59 13.41 1.44 -7.02
N ILE A 60 12.17 1.11 -7.40
CA ILE A 60 11.82 -0.26 -7.78
C ILE A 60 12.65 -0.78 -8.96
N ASN A 61 13.10 0.10 -9.86
CA ASN A 61 13.90 -0.29 -11.01
C ASN A 61 15.33 -0.73 -10.64
N GLU A 62 15.75 -0.59 -9.37
CA GLU A 62 17.02 -1.13 -8.86
C GLU A 62 16.97 -2.64 -8.59
N VAL A 63 15.77 -3.22 -8.50
CA VAL A 63 15.57 -4.64 -8.17
C VAL A 63 14.87 -5.43 -9.26
N ILE A 64 14.15 -4.74 -10.16
CA ILE A 64 13.52 -5.35 -11.33
C ILE A 64 14.48 -5.32 -12.52
N GLU A 65 14.54 -6.44 -13.23
CA GLU A 65 15.36 -6.63 -14.42
C GLU A 65 14.48 -6.80 -15.68
N ASP A 66 15.08 -6.61 -16.86
CA ASP A 66 14.40 -6.88 -18.12
C ASP A 66 14.05 -8.37 -18.23
N GLY A 67 12.83 -8.69 -18.64
CA GLY A 67 12.34 -10.07 -18.75
C GLY A 67 11.80 -10.68 -17.45
N ASP A 68 11.79 -9.94 -16.34
CA ASP A 68 11.24 -10.44 -15.08
C ASP A 68 9.74 -10.78 -15.19
N SER A 69 9.35 -11.85 -14.49
CA SER A 69 7.96 -12.12 -14.15
C SER A 69 7.67 -11.62 -12.73
N LEU A 70 6.63 -10.79 -12.58
CA LEU A 70 6.28 -10.13 -11.33
C LEU A 70 4.86 -10.49 -10.90
N PHE A 71 4.69 -10.77 -9.61
CA PHE A 71 3.39 -10.54 -8.98
C PHE A 71 3.36 -9.12 -8.42
N LEU A 72 2.43 -8.30 -8.88
CA LEU A 72 2.16 -6.96 -8.34
C LEU A 72 0.85 -6.99 -7.55
N GLU A 73 0.96 -6.79 -6.24
CA GLU A 73 -0.19 -6.70 -5.34
C GLU A 73 -1.00 -5.42 -5.59
N VAL A 74 -2.01 -5.18 -4.77
CA VAL A 74 -2.94 -4.06 -4.90
C VAL A 74 -2.43 -2.79 -4.21
N GLY A 75 -3.25 -1.75 -4.27
CA GLY A 75 -3.02 -0.52 -3.53
C GLY A 75 -2.19 0.51 -4.28
N SER A 76 -2.31 1.75 -3.81
CA SER A 76 -1.76 2.91 -4.51
C SER A 76 -0.23 2.88 -4.64
N THR A 77 0.52 2.34 -3.69
CA THR A 77 1.99 2.28 -3.79
C THR A 77 2.43 1.31 -4.89
N CYS A 78 1.83 0.12 -4.97
CA CYS A 78 2.08 -0.85 -6.04
C CYS A 78 1.64 -0.32 -7.41
N HIS A 79 0.53 0.43 -7.46
CA HIS A 79 0.08 1.08 -8.69
C HIS A 79 1.04 2.16 -9.18
N TYR A 80 1.56 3.02 -8.28
CA TYR A 80 2.60 3.99 -8.63
C TYR A 80 3.86 3.27 -9.13
N ALA A 81 4.28 2.19 -8.45
CA ALA A 81 5.43 1.42 -8.86
C ALA A 81 5.26 0.86 -10.28
N TYR A 82 4.09 0.27 -10.57
CA TYR A 82 3.73 -0.20 -11.91
C TYR A 82 3.83 0.90 -12.97
N GLN A 83 3.38 2.12 -12.68
CA GLN A 83 3.45 3.24 -13.62
C GLN A 83 4.89 3.69 -13.93
N HIS A 84 5.83 3.44 -13.01
CA HIS A 84 7.23 3.89 -13.13
C HIS A 84 8.20 2.75 -13.48
N LEU A 85 7.69 1.54 -13.73
CA LEU A 85 8.51 0.44 -14.25
C LEU A 85 9.03 0.79 -15.64
N ASN A 86 10.35 0.80 -15.77
CA ASN A 86 11.06 1.13 -17.02
C ASN A 86 11.89 -0.03 -17.59
N ARG A 87 11.71 -1.23 -17.02
CA ARG A 87 12.29 -2.49 -17.47
C ARG A 87 11.38 -3.13 -18.51
N LYS A 88 11.97 -3.77 -19.52
CA LYS A 88 11.28 -4.27 -20.71
C LYS A 88 10.93 -5.75 -20.61
N ASN A 89 10.06 -6.19 -21.50
CA ASN A 89 9.66 -7.59 -21.67
C ASN A 89 9.07 -8.20 -20.39
N LEU A 90 8.35 -7.38 -19.62
CA LEU A 90 7.83 -7.81 -18.33
C LEU A 90 6.57 -8.66 -18.48
N THR A 91 6.46 -9.68 -17.62
CA THR A 91 5.22 -10.43 -17.41
C THR A 91 4.67 -10.13 -16.03
N ILE A 92 3.45 -9.64 -15.93
CA ILE A 92 2.86 -9.19 -14.66
C ILE A 92 1.60 -9.99 -14.36
N PHE A 93 1.51 -10.50 -13.12
CA PHE A 93 0.33 -11.10 -12.53
C PHE A 93 -0.20 -10.13 -11.47
N THR A 94 -1.49 -9.78 -11.51
CA THR A 94 -2.04 -8.83 -10.54
C THR A 94 -3.52 -9.06 -10.24
N PRO A 95 -3.94 -8.92 -8.97
CA PRO A 95 -5.33 -8.77 -8.59
C PRO A 95 -5.80 -7.30 -8.58
N SER A 96 -4.98 -6.34 -9.03
CA SER A 96 -5.32 -4.91 -9.01
C SER A 96 -6.06 -4.49 -10.28
N LEU A 97 -7.32 -4.09 -10.15
CA LEU A 97 -8.08 -3.52 -11.28
C LEU A 97 -7.48 -2.19 -11.75
N GLN A 98 -6.81 -1.45 -10.87
CA GLN A 98 -6.07 -0.23 -11.26
C GLN A 98 -4.91 -0.54 -12.20
N ILE A 99 -4.11 -1.56 -11.88
CA ILE A 99 -3.00 -1.98 -12.74
C ILE A 99 -3.53 -2.52 -14.07
N LEU A 100 -4.57 -3.35 -14.03
CA LEU A 100 -5.21 -3.92 -15.23
C LEU A 100 -5.77 -2.88 -16.20
N THR A 101 -6.12 -1.68 -15.71
CA THR A 101 -6.66 -0.59 -16.53
C THR A 101 -5.63 0.50 -16.82
N THR A 102 -4.40 0.34 -16.34
CA THR A 102 -3.31 1.30 -16.56
C THR A 102 -2.38 0.76 -17.63
N LYS A 103 -2.23 1.53 -18.71
CA LYS A 103 -1.30 1.17 -19.78
C LYS A 103 0.15 1.35 -19.32
N ASN A 104 0.99 0.34 -19.57
CA ASN A 104 2.45 0.43 -19.48
C ASN A 104 3.05 -0.28 -20.70
N ASP A 105 3.78 0.46 -21.55
CA ASP A 105 4.34 -0.05 -22.81
C ASP A 105 5.50 -1.05 -22.61
N ASN A 106 6.02 -1.21 -21.39
CA ASN A 106 7.11 -2.14 -21.10
C ASN A 106 6.63 -3.54 -20.67
N VAL A 107 5.31 -3.76 -20.61
CA VAL A 107 4.67 -4.99 -20.14
C VAL A 107 4.07 -5.73 -21.33
N ASP A 108 4.66 -6.87 -21.68
CA ASP A 108 4.23 -7.68 -22.83
C ASP A 108 3.01 -8.54 -22.47
N HIS A 109 2.97 -9.01 -21.23
CA HIS A 109 1.94 -9.91 -20.73
C HIS A 109 1.39 -9.43 -19.39
N LEU A 110 0.09 -9.19 -19.33
CA LEU A 110 -0.61 -8.77 -18.13
C LEU A 110 -1.73 -9.77 -17.80
N TYR A 111 -1.51 -10.57 -16.76
CA TYR A 111 -2.42 -11.58 -16.26
C TYR A 111 -3.30 -11.02 -15.14
N CYS A 112 -4.61 -11.10 -15.35
CA CYS A 112 -5.62 -10.82 -14.34
C CYS A 112 -5.80 -12.04 -13.44
N MET A 113 -5.58 -11.88 -12.13
CA MET A 113 -5.87 -12.93 -11.16
C MET A 113 -7.38 -13.08 -10.96
N GLU A 114 -7.87 -14.30 -10.73
CA GLU A 114 -9.32 -14.53 -10.63
C GLU A 114 -9.84 -14.35 -9.19
N GLY A 115 -11.10 -13.94 -9.05
CA GLY A 115 -11.76 -13.77 -7.76
C GLY A 115 -12.95 -12.81 -7.78
N GLU A 116 -13.37 -12.37 -6.59
CA GLU A 116 -14.40 -11.35 -6.38
C GLU A 116 -13.81 -9.94 -6.62
N ALA A 117 -14.39 -9.19 -7.56
CA ALA A 117 -14.05 -7.79 -7.77
C ALA A 117 -14.73 -6.89 -6.72
N VAL A 118 -13.94 -6.15 -5.94
CA VAL A 118 -14.40 -5.19 -4.94
C VAL A 118 -14.21 -3.78 -5.47
N LEU A 119 -15.24 -3.28 -6.15
CA LEU A 119 -15.18 -2.05 -6.94
C LEU A 119 -14.73 -0.80 -6.15
N PRO A 120 -15.15 -0.54 -4.90
CA PRO A 120 -14.69 0.64 -4.17
C PRO A 120 -13.16 0.71 -3.98
N TYR A 121 -12.51 -0.45 -3.86
CA TYR A 121 -11.07 -0.56 -3.68
C TYR A 121 -10.32 -0.89 -4.98
N LEU A 122 -11.03 -1.20 -6.06
CA LEU A 122 -10.48 -1.63 -7.34
C LEU A 122 -9.53 -2.83 -7.20
N ILE A 123 -9.94 -3.83 -6.43
CA ILE A 123 -9.18 -5.06 -6.17
C ILE A 123 -9.98 -6.31 -6.52
N ILE A 124 -9.29 -7.40 -6.79
CA ILE A 124 -9.82 -8.76 -6.85
C ILE A 124 -9.38 -9.49 -5.58
N ARG A 125 -10.29 -10.24 -4.96
CA ARG A 125 -10.04 -10.95 -3.71
C ARG A 125 -10.80 -12.28 -3.64
N GLY A 126 -10.76 -12.90 -2.46
CA GLY A 126 -11.47 -14.12 -2.13
C GLY A 126 -10.60 -15.36 -2.27
N PHE A 127 -11.23 -16.52 -2.09
CA PHE A 127 -10.58 -17.82 -2.18
C PHE A 127 -9.97 -18.13 -3.56
N PRO A 128 -10.58 -17.76 -4.70
CA PRO A 128 -9.96 -17.99 -6.01
C PRO A 128 -8.59 -17.32 -6.15
N LEU A 129 -8.41 -16.11 -5.60
CA LEU A 129 -7.09 -15.45 -5.62
C LEU A 129 -6.04 -16.29 -4.89
N LEU A 130 -6.36 -16.78 -3.70
CA LEU A 130 -5.45 -17.60 -2.89
C LEU A 130 -5.09 -18.92 -3.59
N GLU A 131 -6.01 -19.53 -4.33
CA GLU A 131 -5.74 -20.72 -5.12
C GLU A 131 -4.89 -20.43 -6.36
N ASN A 132 -5.12 -19.31 -7.02
CA ASN A 132 -4.33 -18.90 -8.19
C ASN A 132 -2.88 -18.58 -7.83
N LEU A 133 -2.64 -17.98 -6.66
CA LEU A 133 -1.29 -17.73 -6.14
C LEU A 133 -0.45 -19.00 -6.00
N LYS A 134 -1.07 -20.17 -5.76
CA LYS A 134 -0.38 -21.46 -5.66
C LYS A 134 0.08 -22.02 -7.01
N ARG A 135 -0.40 -21.47 -8.12
CA ARG A 135 -0.16 -21.99 -9.48
C ARG A 135 0.80 -21.14 -10.30
N ILE A 136 1.32 -20.07 -9.71
CA ILE A 136 2.29 -19.17 -10.34
C ILE A 136 3.58 -19.16 -9.52
N ASN A 137 4.70 -18.91 -10.20
CA ASN A 137 6.00 -18.78 -9.55
C ASN A 137 6.79 -17.62 -10.18
N PRO A 138 6.35 -16.37 -9.93
CA PRO A 138 7.02 -15.19 -10.47
C PRO A 138 8.44 -15.05 -9.88
N ASN A 139 9.33 -14.40 -10.63
CA ASN A 139 10.68 -14.07 -10.17
C ASN A 139 10.63 -13.12 -8.98
N LYS A 140 9.73 -12.13 -9.04
CA LYS A 140 9.60 -11.05 -8.06
C LYS A 140 8.17 -10.95 -7.54
N ILE A 141 8.02 -10.69 -6.25
CA ILE A 141 6.74 -10.50 -5.58
C ILE A 141 6.77 -9.12 -4.95
N VAL A 142 6.12 -8.17 -5.59
CA VAL A 142 6.07 -6.77 -5.16
C VAL A 142 4.73 -6.53 -4.50
N PHE A 143 4.76 -6.10 -3.24
CA PHE A 143 3.54 -5.88 -2.47
C PHE A 143 3.69 -4.76 -1.47
N SER A 144 2.57 -4.36 -0.86
CA SER A 144 2.53 -3.42 0.26
C SER A 144 1.70 -4.02 1.39
N CYS A 145 1.75 -3.39 2.56
CA CYS A 145 0.89 -3.71 3.69
C CYS A 145 0.27 -2.43 4.25
N TYR A 146 -0.57 -2.58 5.28
CA TYR A 146 -1.15 -1.43 5.97
C TYR A 146 -0.08 -0.66 6.74
N GLY A 147 0.87 -1.38 7.33
CA GLY A 147 2.07 -0.84 7.95
C GLY A 147 2.89 -1.91 8.64
N LEU A 148 3.89 -1.47 9.40
CA LEU A 148 4.68 -2.29 10.30
C LEU A 148 4.39 -1.85 11.74
N ASN A 149 4.15 -2.80 12.64
CA ASN A 149 4.02 -2.50 14.07
C ASN A 149 5.40 -2.26 14.72
N GLU A 150 5.43 -2.04 16.03
CA GLU A 150 6.68 -1.79 16.78
C GLU A 150 7.66 -2.98 16.74
N ASP A 151 7.14 -4.19 16.56
CA ASP A 151 7.92 -5.44 16.45
C ASP A 151 8.36 -5.74 15.01
N TYR A 152 7.97 -4.89 14.05
CA TYR A 152 8.13 -5.05 12.60
C TYR A 152 7.35 -6.21 11.98
N ASP A 153 6.20 -6.58 12.55
CA ASP A 153 5.25 -7.47 11.88
C ASP A 153 4.48 -6.71 10.79
N LEU A 154 4.09 -7.43 9.74
CA LEU A 154 3.28 -6.87 8.66
C LEU A 154 1.83 -6.73 9.10
N VAL A 155 1.32 -5.51 9.10
CA VAL A 155 -0.04 -5.20 9.53
C VAL A 155 -1.01 -5.27 8.35
N GLY A 156 -2.12 -5.97 8.52
CA GLY A 156 -3.26 -6.01 7.60
C GLY A 156 -4.41 -5.13 8.08
N ARG A 157 -5.35 -4.76 7.20
CA ARG A 157 -6.56 -3.99 7.61
C ARG A 157 -7.65 -4.91 8.14
N VAL A 158 -7.76 -6.08 7.53
CA VAL A 158 -8.73 -7.13 7.83
C VAL A 158 -8.00 -8.48 7.79
N ASP A 159 -8.58 -9.50 8.41
CA ASP A 159 -7.98 -10.85 8.43
C ASP A 159 -7.68 -11.41 7.04
N TYR A 160 -8.50 -11.05 6.03
CA TYR A 160 -8.25 -11.45 4.65
C TYR A 160 -6.91 -10.93 4.11
N ASP A 161 -6.51 -9.70 4.44
CA ASP A 161 -5.22 -9.13 4.02
C ASP A 161 -4.07 -10.01 4.57
N ASN A 162 -4.19 -10.51 5.80
CA ASN A 162 -3.20 -11.40 6.40
C ASN A 162 -3.11 -12.74 5.67
N ALA A 163 -4.23 -13.31 5.22
CA ALA A 163 -4.21 -14.55 4.46
C ALA A 163 -3.46 -14.40 3.13
N VAL A 164 -3.66 -13.26 2.45
CA VAL A 164 -2.90 -12.92 1.23
C VAL A 164 -1.42 -12.74 1.56
N LEU A 165 -1.08 -11.91 2.55
CA LEU A 165 0.31 -11.67 2.95
C LEU A 165 1.05 -12.96 3.29
N ARG A 166 0.45 -13.86 4.10
CA ARG A 166 1.05 -15.17 4.42
C ARG A 166 1.33 -15.99 3.16
N THR A 167 0.38 -16.01 2.23
CA THR A 167 0.53 -16.73 0.96
C THR A 167 1.68 -16.16 0.15
N LEU A 168 1.79 -14.83 0.03
CA LEU A 168 2.88 -14.17 -0.68
C LEU A 168 4.25 -14.44 -0.03
N LEU A 169 4.33 -14.42 1.30
CA LEU A 169 5.57 -14.69 2.04
C LEU A 169 6.06 -16.13 1.89
N ASP A 170 5.17 -17.08 1.64
CA ASP A 170 5.51 -18.50 1.45
C ASP A 170 5.84 -18.85 -0.02
N MET A 171 5.63 -17.92 -0.95
CA MET A 171 6.04 -18.09 -2.35
C MET A 171 7.57 -17.95 -2.52
N ARG A 172 8.10 -18.60 -3.55
CA ARG A 172 9.56 -18.72 -3.76
C ARG A 172 10.22 -17.46 -4.34
N GLY A 173 9.48 -16.62 -5.06
CA GLY A 173 10.03 -15.40 -5.66
C GLY A 173 10.62 -14.44 -4.62
N GLU A 174 11.42 -13.48 -5.07
CA GLU A 174 12.00 -12.45 -4.20
C GLU A 174 10.91 -11.49 -3.70
N LYS A 175 10.81 -11.32 -2.38
CA LYS A 175 9.79 -10.54 -1.68
C LYS A 175 10.26 -9.10 -1.58
N ILE A 176 9.58 -8.22 -2.29
CA ILE A 176 9.85 -6.78 -2.33
C ILE A 176 8.68 -6.05 -1.69
N LEU A 177 8.88 -5.56 -0.47
CA LEU A 177 7.91 -4.75 0.25
C LEU A 177 8.07 -3.28 -0.11
N LEU A 178 7.00 -2.64 -0.57
CA LEU A 178 6.92 -1.20 -0.80
C LEU A 178 6.18 -0.54 0.37
N LEU A 179 6.87 0.31 1.12
CA LEU A 179 6.27 0.95 2.30
C LEU A 179 6.84 2.33 2.55
N ASP A 180 5.98 3.34 2.62
CA ASP A 180 6.39 4.69 3.01
C ASP A 180 6.56 4.80 4.53
N SER A 181 7.44 5.70 4.96
CA SER A 181 7.89 5.82 6.34
C SER A 181 6.78 6.20 7.32
N SER A 182 5.66 6.76 6.83
CA SER A 182 4.51 7.06 7.69
C SER A 182 3.75 5.82 8.14
N LYS A 183 4.06 4.65 7.56
CA LYS A 183 3.46 3.36 7.89
C LYS A 183 4.30 2.50 8.84
N ILE A 184 5.33 3.09 9.46
CA ILE A 184 6.08 2.45 10.55
C ILE A 184 5.38 2.76 11.88
N CYS A 185 5.46 1.85 12.84
CA CYS A 185 4.77 1.93 14.14
C CYS A 185 3.24 2.06 14.01
N VAL A 186 2.66 1.39 13.01
CA VAL A 186 1.21 1.31 12.82
C VAL A 186 0.69 0.09 13.56
N ASN A 187 -0.34 0.28 14.38
CA ASN A 187 -0.98 -0.81 15.11
C ASN A 187 -2.39 -1.11 14.55
N ASN A 188 -2.71 -2.39 14.41
CA ASN A 188 -4.05 -2.89 14.11
C ASN A 188 -4.24 -4.30 14.69
N THR A 189 -5.48 -4.78 14.73
CA THR A 189 -5.83 -6.10 15.26
C THR A 189 -5.19 -7.25 14.49
N PHE A 190 -4.99 -7.08 13.18
CA PHE A 190 -4.54 -8.14 12.28
C PHE A 190 -3.09 -7.90 11.84
N PHE A 191 -2.21 -8.87 12.11
CA PHE A 191 -0.81 -8.83 11.67
C PHE A 191 -0.24 -10.21 11.30
N VAL A 192 0.87 -10.21 10.57
CA VAL A 192 1.64 -11.37 10.13
C VAL A 192 3.10 -11.20 10.58
N PRO A 193 3.56 -12.00 11.55
CA PRO A 193 4.97 -12.01 11.94
C PRO A 193 5.86 -12.71 10.89
N ASP A 194 7.11 -12.35 10.67
CA ASP A 194 7.86 -11.11 11.00
C ASP A 194 8.44 -10.62 9.64
N ILE A 195 8.90 -9.37 9.54
CA ILE A 195 9.53 -8.81 8.33
C ILE A 195 10.74 -9.61 7.83
N THR A 196 11.30 -10.53 8.64
CA THR A 196 12.42 -11.40 8.28
C THR A 196 12.17 -12.29 7.05
N LYS A 197 10.91 -12.47 6.62
CA LYS A 197 10.57 -13.15 5.35
C LYS A 197 10.63 -12.25 4.10
N ILE A 198 10.93 -10.96 4.28
CA ILE A 198 11.09 -9.99 3.20
C ILE A 198 12.55 -9.94 2.77
N ASP A 199 12.79 -9.99 1.47
CA ASP A 199 14.14 -9.89 0.92
C ASP A 199 14.56 -8.42 0.78
N VAL A 200 13.66 -7.57 0.28
CA VAL A 200 13.89 -6.13 0.07
C VAL A 200 12.74 -5.26 0.60
N LEU A 201 13.06 -4.25 1.40
CA LEU A 201 12.19 -3.13 1.70
C LEU A 201 12.60 -1.92 0.85
N ILE A 202 11.65 -1.35 0.11
CA ILE A 202 11.80 -0.06 -0.57
C ILE A 202 10.93 0.97 0.14
N THR A 203 11.58 2.03 0.64
CA THR A 203 10.94 3.11 1.43
C THR A 203 11.40 4.49 0.96
N ASP A 204 10.79 5.56 1.49
CA ASP A 204 11.22 6.95 1.22
C ASP A 204 12.31 7.42 2.20
N ASP A 205 12.96 8.52 1.86
CA ASP A 205 14.00 9.18 2.65
C ASP A 205 13.53 9.81 3.97
N GLY A 206 12.23 9.75 4.27
CA GLY A 206 11.66 10.20 5.54
C GLY A 206 11.61 9.14 6.64
N ILE A 207 12.28 8.00 6.49
CA ILE A 207 12.38 6.97 7.53
C ILE A 207 13.51 7.29 8.51
N ASP A 208 13.25 7.12 9.81
CA ASP A 208 14.26 7.37 10.84
C ASP A 208 15.39 6.33 10.80
N GLU A 209 16.62 6.77 11.05
CA GLU A 209 17.81 5.91 11.08
C GLU A 209 17.70 4.75 12.09
N GLU A 210 17.00 4.96 13.21
CA GLU A 210 16.75 3.89 14.18
C GLU A 210 15.93 2.74 13.57
N HIS A 211 14.86 3.06 12.83
CA HIS A 211 14.03 2.08 12.16
C HIS A 211 14.79 1.39 11.03
N LEU A 212 15.57 2.14 10.25
CA LEU A 212 16.44 1.58 9.20
C LEU A 212 17.40 0.54 9.76
N ASN A 213 18.09 0.86 10.86
CA ASN A 213 19.07 -0.04 11.45
C ASN A 213 18.42 -1.30 11.99
N LYS A 214 17.32 -1.20 12.72
CA LYS A 214 16.58 -2.37 13.23
C LYS A 214 16.08 -3.28 12.11
N ILE A 215 15.58 -2.73 11.00
CA ILE A 215 15.13 -3.51 9.84
C ILE A 215 16.30 -4.23 9.17
N ARG A 216 17.46 -3.55 9.01
CA ARG A 216 18.68 -4.15 8.45
C ARG A 216 19.25 -5.25 9.36
N GLU A 217 19.21 -5.07 10.67
CA GLU A 217 19.63 -6.08 11.67
C GLU A 217 18.79 -7.36 11.58
N LYS A 218 17.52 -7.25 11.16
CA LYS A 218 16.66 -8.39 10.85
C LYS A 218 16.98 -9.09 9.53
N GLY A 219 18.00 -8.64 8.80
CA GLY A 219 18.48 -9.26 7.56
C GLY A 219 17.80 -8.77 6.28
N VAL A 220 16.95 -7.73 6.37
CA VAL A 220 16.22 -7.18 5.21
C VAL A 220 17.09 -6.16 4.49
N LYS A 221 17.24 -6.28 3.16
CA LYS A 221 17.88 -5.25 2.33
C LYS A 221 16.97 -4.03 2.28
N VAL A 222 17.49 -2.84 2.59
CA VAL A 222 16.71 -1.60 2.51
C VAL A 222 17.22 -0.70 1.39
N ILE A 223 16.31 -0.29 0.50
CA ILE A 223 16.54 0.69 -0.57
C ILE A 223 15.72 1.95 -0.26
N ILE A 224 16.37 3.11 -0.35
CA ILE A 224 15.75 4.41 -0.06
C ILE A 224 15.53 5.13 -1.39
N GLY A 225 14.26 5.35 -1.73
CA GLY A 225 13.85 6.19 -2.85
C GLY A 225 14.14 7.67 -2.58
N LYS A 226 14.59 8.38 -3.61
CA LYS A 226 14.98 9.80 -3.55
C LYS A 226 14.12 10.65 -4.47
#